data_AF-A0AAD3HCQ8-F1
#
_entry.id   AF-A0AAD3HCQ8-F1
#
_cell.length_a   1.000
_cell.length_b   1.000
_cell.length_c   1.000
_cell.angle_alpha   90.00
_cell.angle_beta   90.00
_cell.angle_gamma   90.00
#
_symmetry.space_group_name_H-M   'P 1'
#
loop_
_entity.id
_entity.type
_entity.pdbx_description
1 polymer ?
#
loop_
_entity_poly.entity_id
_entity_poly.type
_entity_poly.pdbx_seq_one_letter_code
_entity_poly.pdbx_strand_id
1 'polypeptide(L)'
;MQYKQIFIALALASSTSAQLFEKKIPARQGKKCVGQADQVIKLGQKNQTLERCKLKCINDSKCEAMQYEAPKMCSLYYNSITMAAADDDTYCGRVKLVEVTGDAEDVTEAPTPAPLPAKNYIIKDYTKCSVESTEKSTTLERESQAECQAQCDGSKNCKAYMWNGKIDKCVIYKYRLTSENVIDVKPEGPMRVCAIVPKETSAPTASPVASIPVTASPVASVPVTSSPTASPVRASTKAPTVSATNAPTKSPTGSPTASPVAAAGTTECTLRATLDFDFGDEPNDAPYYGYHADYMAVTQQGVSGRCSYNNKNNLPSWCTYENSSSDGDSAYVANFDDDYYDDDINEMVTKEKIFVTGAAGSTFEFKVRHWFYGKDYYPDEWFDHMMAATLRIRNKSNPDQKDLNEDGWSHPVDMNTPTHKNGAQNPDYKGDFVVTVSCSDSCFCSASYLLL
;
A
#
# COMPACT_ATOMS: atom_id res chain seq x y z
N MET A 1 -18.53 -11.26 -0.27
CA MET A 1 -17.45 -10.35 -0.73
C MET A 1 -18.03 -9.17 -1.51
N GLN A 2 -18.07 -7.98 -0.91
CA GLN A 2 -18.05 -6.73 -1.70
C GLN A 2 -16.57 -6.34 -1.84
N TYR A 3 -16.04 -6.52 -3.04
CA TYR A 3 -14.62 -6.34 -3.36
C TYR A 3 -14.27 -4.84 -3.40
N LYS A 4 -13.13 -4.45 -2.81
CA LYS A 4 -12.53 -3.14 -3.12
C LYS A 4 -12.09 -3.17 -4.58
N GLN A 5 -12.85 -2.50 -5.44
CA GLN A 5 -12.54 -2.34 -6.85
C GLN A 5 -11.25 -1.52 -7.00
N ILE A 6 -10.29 -2.02 -7.77
CA ILE A 6 -9.11 -1.23 -8.16
C ILE A 6 -9.54 -0.33 -9.31
N PHE A 7 -9.69 0.95 -8.99
CA PHE A 7 -9.94 1.99 -9.99
C PHE A 7 -8.60 2.43 -10.58
N ILE A 8 -8.39 2.18 -11.87
CA ILE A 8 -7.24 2.73 -12.57
C ILE A 8 -7.66 4.10 -13.12
N ALA A 9 -7.08 5.16 -12.58
CA ALA A 9 -7.22 6.51 -13.13
C ALA A 9 -6.25 6.68 -14.31
N LEU A 10 -6.72 6.53 -15.56
CA LEU A 10 -5.94 6.94 -16.73
C LEU A 10 -6.05 8.47 -16.89
N ALA A 11 -5.02 9.19 -16.46
CA ALA A 11 -4.91 10.62 -16.71
C ALA A 11 -4.47 10.87 -18.16
N LEU A 12 -5.42 11.01 -19.08
CA LEU A 12 -5.14 11.59 -20.40
C LEU A 12 -4.91 13.10 -20.23
N ALA A 13 -3.80 13.62 -20.76
CA ALA A 13 -3.40 15.02 -20.68
C ALA A 13 -4.29 15.94 -21.54
N SER A 14 -5.55 16.08 -21.15
CA SER A 14 -6.46 17.14 -21.56
C SER A 14 -7.38 17.44 -20.37
N SER A 15 -7.88 18.67 -20.26
CA SER A 15 -8.68 19.18 -19.13
C SER A 15 -10.10 18.56 -19.00
N THR A 16 -10.22 17.27 -19.28
CA THR A 16 -11.44 16.47 -19.27
C THR A 16 -11.42 15.56 -18.06
N SER A 17 -12.53 15.52 -17.32
CA SER A 17 -12.76 14.69 -16.13
C SER A 17 -12.13 13.30 -16.28
N ALA A 18 -11.31 12.89 -15.30
CA ALA A 18 -10.75 11.54 -15.27
C ALA A 18 -11.88 10.51 -15.23
N GLN A 19 -12.03 9.72 -16.29
CA GLN A 19 -12.93 8.57 -16.30
C GLN A 19 -12.28 7.44 -15.49
N LEU A 20 -13.04 6.90 -14.53
CA LEU A 20 -12.62 5.73 -13.75
C LEU A 20 -13.01 4.46 -14.50
N PHE A 21 -12.03 3.58 -14.72
CA PHE A 21 -12.25 2.27 -15.31
C PHE A 21 -11.98 1.17 -14.28
N GLU A 22 -12.82 0.13 -14.29
CA GLU A 22 -12.65 -1.09 -13.51
C GLU A 22 -12.18 -2.23 -14.43
N LYS A 23 -11.10 -2.93 -14.06
CA LYS A 23 -10.68 -4.15 -14.76
C LYS A 23 -11.55 -5.34 -14.32
N LYS A 24 -12.21 -6.02 -15.27
CA LYS A 24 -12.94 -7.27 -15.05
C LYS A 24 -12.45 -8.37 -15.99
N ILE A 25 -12.53 -9.63 -15.54
CA ILE A 25 -12.18 -10.79 -16.35
C ILE A 25 -13.37 -11.76 -16.42
N PRO A 26 -14.23 -11.67 -17.45
CA PRO A 26 -15.25 -12.66 -17.71
C PRO A 26 -14.62 -13.96 -18.24
N ALA A 27 -14.21 -14.83 -17.33
CA ALA A 27 -13.66 -16.15 -17.66
C ALA A 27 -14.78 -17.07 -18.17
N ARG A 28 -14.54 -17.76 -19.28
CA ARG A 28 -15.46 -18.72 -19.90
C ARG A 28 -14.98 -20.14 -19.66
N GLN A 29 -15.85 -20.96 -19.08
CA GLN A 29 -15.64 -22.40 -18.88
C GLN A 29 -15.64 -23.15 -20.22
N GLY A 30 -14.91 -24.27 -20.30
CA GLY A 30 -14.77 -25.07 -21.53
C GLY A 30 -13.95 -24.38 -22.62
N LYS A 31 -13.11 -23.40 -22.24
CA LYS A 31 -12.30 -22.60 -23.18
C LYS A 31 -10.87 -22.48 -22.70
N LYS A 32 -9.91 -22.72 -23.60
CA LYS A 32 -8.50 -22.37 -23.43
C LYS A 32 -8.16 -21.12 -24.22
N CYS A 33 -7.23 -20.35 -23.68
CA CYS A 33 -6.58 -19.25 -24.35
C CYS A 33 -5.52 -19.80 -25.31
N VAL A 34 -5.42 -19.18 -26.48
CA VAL A 34 -4.42 -19.50 -27.50
C VAL A 34 -3.75 -18.18 -27.86
N GLY A 35 -2.55 -17.97 -27.32
CA GLY A 35 -1.68 -16.83 -27.58
C GLY A 35 -0.29 -17.28 -28.04
N GLN A 36 0.63 -16.34 -28.22
CA GLN A 36 2.03 -16.68 -28.49
C GLN A 36 2.69 -17.21 -27.21
N ALA A 37 3.39 -18.35 -27.31
CA ALA A 37 3.91 -19.08 -26.16
C ALA A 37 4.99 -18.32 -25.38
N ASP A 38 5.72 -17.43 -26.04
CA ASP A 38 6.73 -16.54 -25.46
C ASP A 38 6.16 -15.42 -24.59
N GLN A 39 4.84 -15.30 -24.51
CA GLN A 39 4.16 -14.24 -23.74
C GLN A 39 3.12 -14.77 -22.76
N VAL A 40 3.36 -15.99 -22.27
CA VAL A 40 2.53 -16.67 -21.27
C VAL A 40 3.39 -16.95 -20.05
N ILE A 41 2.95 -16.47 -18.89
CA ILE A 41 3.56 -16.86 -17.62
C ILE A 41 2.65 -17.85 -16.91
N LYS A 42 3.18 -19.04 -16.59
CA LYS A 42 2.49 -20.02 -15.75
C LYS A 42 2.75 -19.68 -14.29
N LEU A 43 1.68 -19.44 -13.53
CA LEU A 43 1.78 -19.19 -12.09
C LEU A 43 1.82 -20.52 -11.34
N GLY A 44 2.49 -20.48 -10.19
CA GLY A 44 2.69 -21.65 -9.35
C GLY A 44 1.43 -22.27 -8.76
N GLN A 45 1.62 -23.48 -8.23
CA GLN A 45 0.57 -24.32 -7.70
C GLN A 45 -0.30 -23.63 -6.67
N LYS A 46 0.04 -22.58 -5.92
CA LYS A 46 -0.88 -21.98 -4.90
C LYS A 46 -1.89 -20.96 -5.47
N ASN A 47 -1.88 -20.75 -6.80
CA ASN A 47 -2.92 -20.03 -7.54
C ASN A 47 -4.11 -20.95 -7.93
N GLN A 48 -4.37 -22.00 -7.12
CA GLN A 48 -5.34 -23.12 -7.32
C GLN A 48 -6.81 -22.75 -7.38
N THR A 49 -7.13 -21.47 -7.45
CA THR A 49 -8.52 -21.08 -7.60
C THR A 49 -8.62 -20.15 -8.78
N LEU A 50 -9.68 -20.36 -9.55
CA LEU A 50 -10.08 -19.46 -10.62
C LEU A 50 -10.08 -17.99 -10.15
N GLU A 51 -10.53 -17.73 -8.92
CA GLU A 51 -10.58 -16.38 -8.35
C GLU A 51 -9.19 -15.81 -8.04
N ARG A 52 -8.25 -16.59 -7.49
CA ARG A 52 -6.86 -16.13 -7.30
C ARG A 52 -6.19 -15.84 -8.64
N CYS A 53 -6.39 -16.71 -9.62
CA CYS A 53 -5.87 -16.52 -10.98
C CYS A 53 -6.43 -15.25 -11.63
N LYS A 54 -7.74 -14.96 -11.46
CA LYS A 54 -8.36 -13.70 -11.92
C LYS A 54 -7.73 -12.50 -11.24
N LEU A 55 -7.60 -12.55 -9.92
CA LEU A 55 -7.10 -11.42 -9.13
C LEU A 55 -5.66 -11.07 -9.51
N LYS A 56 -4.79 -12.07 -9.71
CA LYS A 56 -3.41 -11.84 -10.17
C LYS A 56 -3.38 -11.11 -11.51
N CYS A 57 -4.17 -11.54 -12.49
CA CYS A 57 -4.25 -10.84 -13.77
C CYS A 57 -4.85 -9.42 -13.67
N ILE A 58 -5.84 -9.20 -12.80
CA ILE A 58 -6.43 -7.86 -12.60
C ILE A 58 -5.39 -6.90 -12.01
N ASN A 59 -4.60 -7.37 -11.05
CA ASN A 59 -3.59 -6.57 -10.36
C ASN A 59 -2.33 -6.34 -11.20
N ASP A 60 -2.08 -7.21 -12.19
CA ASP A 60 -1.02 -7.00 -13.15
C ASP A 60 -1.46 -6.00 -14.23
N SER A 61 -0.78 -4.84 -14.25
CA SER A 61 -1.08 -3.78 -15.22
C SER A 61 -0.92 -4.23 -16.68
N LYS A 62 -0.01 -5.19 -16.96
CA LYS A 62 0.34 -5.70 -18.28
C LYS A 62 -0.46 -6.94 -18.69
N CYS A 63 -1.16 -7.60 -17.77
CA CYS A 63 -1.95 -8.79 -18.11
C CYS A 63 -3.15 -8.42 -19.01
N GLU A 64 -3.26 -9.09 -20.15
CA GLU A 64 -4.36 -8.93 -21.11
C GLU A 64 -5.40 -10.05 -21.01
N ALA A 65 -4.99 -11.25 -20.59
CA ALA A 65 -5.89 -12.39 -20.40
C ALA A 65 -5.32 -13.40 -19.41
N MET A 66 -6.18 -14.33 -18.98
CA MET A 66 -5.81 -15.42 -18.09
C MET A 66 -6.46 -16.73 -18.53
N GLN A 67 -5.75 -17.83 -18.27
CA GLN A 67 -6.26 -19.19 -18.35
C GLN A 67 -6.12 -19.86 -16.99
N TYR A 68 -7.11 -20.65 -16.62
CA TYR A 68 -7.07 -21.49 -15.43
C TYR A 68 -7.49 -22.91 -15.83
N GLU A 69 -6.62 -23.89 -15.61
CA GLU A 69 -6.91 -25.32 -15.76
C GLU A 69 -6.97 -25.94 -14.36
N ALA A 70 -8.13 -26.47 -14.00
CA ALA A 70 -8.27 -27.13 -12.71
C ALA A 70 -7.37 -28.37 -12.63
N PRO A 71 -6.89 -28.74 -11.44
CA PRO A 71 -7.11 -28.08 -10.16
C PRO A 71 -6.13 -26.95 -9.82
N LYS A 72 -5.04 -26.74 -10.59
CA LYS A 72 -3.91 -25.94 -10.07
C LYS A 72 -3.13 -25.10 -11.09
N MET A 73 -3.48 -25.09 -12.37
CA MET A 73 -2.69 -24.34 -13.34
C MET A 73 -3.33 -22.98 -13.60
N CYS A 74 -2.57 -21.90 -13.37
CA CYS A 74 -2.95 -20.56 -13.79
C CYS A 74 -1.93 -20.06 -14.81
N SER A 75 -2.38 -19.41 -15.88
CA SER A 75 -1.51 -18.79 -16.86
C SER A 75 -1.97 -17.37 -17.16
N LEU A 76 -1.04 -16.42 -17.12
CA LEU A 76 -1.26 -15.02 -17.48
C LEU A 76 -0.73 -14.76 -18.88
N TYR A 77 -1.51 -14.06 -19.69
CA TYR A 77 -1.18 -13.71 -21.07
C TYR A 77 -0.98 -12.21 -21.17
N TYR A 78 0.14 -11.81 -21.77
CA TYR A 78 0.54 -10.41 -21.94
C TYR A 78 0.32 -9.89 -23.37
N ASN A 79 -0.55 -10.58 -24.11
CA ASN A 79 -0.90 -10.27 -25.49
C ASN A 79 -2.33 -10.67 -25.83
N SER A 80 -2.72 -10.30 -27.05
CA SER A 80 -4.01 -10.67 -27.58
C SER A 80 -4.09 -12.19 -27.77
N ILE A 81 -4.98 -12.83 -27.02
CA ILE A 81 -5.27 -14.25 -27.16
C ILE A 81 -6.39 -14.50 -28.17
N THR A 82 -6.57 -15.73 -28.63
CA THR A 82 -7.85 -16.25 -29.14
C THR A 82 -8.39 -17.30 -28.15
N MET A 83 -9.67 -17.67 -28.26
CA MET A 83 -10.26 -18.72 -27.41
C MET A 83 -10.54 -19.96 -28.25
N ALA A 84 -10.05 -21.11 -27.82
CA ALA A 84 -10.36 -22.41 -28.41
C ALA A 84 -11.20 -23.26 -27.45
N ALA A 85 -11.84 -24.31 -27.97
CA ALA A 85 -12.48 -25.31 -27.13
C ALA A 85 -11.43 -26.01 -26.26
N ALA A 86 -11.81 -26.32 -25.02
CA ALA A 86 -11.02 -27.05 -24.04
C ALA A 86 -11.95 -27.89 -23.16
N ASP A 87 -11.36 -28.62 -22.23
CA ASP A 87 -12.09 -29.42 -21.25
C ASP A 87 -12.94 -28.53 -20.32
N ASP A 88 -13.99 -29.11 -19.74
CA ASP A 88 -14.99 -28.39 -18.94
C ASP A 88 -14.41 -27.76 -17.67
N ASP A 89 -13.20 -28.13 -17.28
CA ASP A 89 -12.46 -27.60 -16.13
C ASP A 89 -11.44 -26.51 -16.51
N THR A 90 -11.40 -26.14 -17.79
CA THR A 90 -10.55 -25.07 -18.31
C THR A 90 -11.34 -23.78 -18.50
N TYR A 91 -10.78 -22.68 -17.98
CA TYR A 91 -11.37 -21.35 -18.04
C TYR A 91 -10.42 -20.41 -18.78
N CYS A 92 -10.95 -19.58 -19.67
CA CYS A 92 -10.18 -18.53 -20.34
C CYS A 92 -10.95 -17.21 -20.31
N GLY A 93 -10.30 -16.11 -19.91
CA GLY A 93 -10.90 -14.79 -19.82
C GLY A 93 -9.96 -13.69 -20.29
N ARG A 94 -10.48 -12.71 -21.04
CA ARG A 94 -9.76 -11.49 -21.39
C ARG A 94 -10.08 -10.38 -20.39
N VAL A 95 -9.09 -9.56 -20.06
CA VAL A 95 -9.30 -8.32 -19.30
C VAL A 95 -10.17 -7.39 -20.12
N LYS A 96 -11.21 -6.85 -19.49
CA LYS A 96 -12.05 -5.79 -20.02
C LYS A 96 -12.00 -4.62 -19.06
N LEU A 97 -11.74 -3.43 -19.59
CA LEU A 97 -11.96 -2.18 -18.88
C LEU A 97 -13.45 -1.84 -19.02
N VAL A 98 -14.16 -1.86 -17.90
CA VAL A 98 -15.55 -1.42 -17.83
C VAL A 98 -15.53 0.02 -17.31
N GLU A 99 -16.11 0.94 -18.07
CA GLU A 99 -16.30 2.30 -17.62
C GLU A 99 -17.27 2.29 -16.44
N VAL A 100 -16.87 2.90 -15.33
CA VAL A 100 -17.71 2.98 -14.14
C VAL A 100 -18.67 4.15 -14.35
N THR A 101 -19.76 3.90 -15.08
CA THR A 101 -20.87 4.83 -15.17
C THR A 101 -21.51 4.89 -13.79
N GLY A 102 -21.40 6.03 -13.11
CA GLY A 102 -21.93 6.28 -11.76
C GLY A 102 -23.45 6.33 -11.68
N ASP A 103 -24.14 5.51 -12.47
CA ASP A 103 -25.57 5.33 -12.41
C ASP A 103 -25.85 4.38 -11.25
N ALA A 104 -26.41 4.92 -10.17
CA ALA A 104 -26.97 4.16 -9.08
C ALA A 104 -28.12 3.30 -9.63
N GLU A 105 -27.82 2.07 -10.07
CA GLU A 105 -28.85 1.16 -10.56
C GLU A 105 -29.76 0.71 -9.40
N ASP A 106 -31.04 1.06 -9.58
CA ASP A 106 -32.20 0.62 -8.83
C ASP A 106 -32.48 -0.88 -9.13
N VAL A 107 -31.91 -1.75 -8.30
CA VAL A 107 -32.17 -3.20 -8.36
C VAL A 107 -33.49 -3.48 -7.64
N THR A 108 -34.54 -3.76 -8.43
CA THR A 108 -35.85 -4.24 -7.96
C THR A 108 -35.75 -5.71 -7.54
N GLU A 109 -35.18 -5.94 -6.35
CA GLU A 109 -35.26 -7.20 -5.63
C GLU A 109 -36.57 -7.27 -4.81
N ALA A 110 -37.12 -8.46 -4.63
CA ALA A 110 -38.30 -8.71 -3.79
C ALA A 110 -38.16 -8.03 -2.42
N PRO A 111 -39.24 -7.54 -1.77
CA PRO A 111 -39.13 -6.70 -0.58
C PRO A 111 -38.28 -7.40 0.49
N THR A 112 -37.03 -6.94 0.59
CA THR A 112 -36.08 -7.39 1.59
C THR A 112 -36.76 -7.16 2.93
N PRO A 113 -36.82 -8.17 3.82
CA PRO A 113 -37.34 -7.98 5.16
C PRO A 113 -36.66 -6.74 5.74
N ALA A 114 -37.48 -5.84 6.30
CA ALA A 114 -37.02 -4.53 6.77
C ALA A 114 -35.69 -4.70 7.52
N PRO A 115 -34.62 -4.00 7.10
CA PRO A 115 -33.29 -4.22 7.62
C PRO A 115 -33.36 -4.14 9.14
N LEU A 116 -32.87 -5.20 9.80
CA LEU A 116 -32.74 -5.17 11.26
C LEU A 116 -31.86 -3.96 11.61
N PRO A 117 -32.19 -3.23 12.69
CA PRO A 117 -31.43 -2.05 13.07
C PRO A 117 -29.97 -2.44 13.29
N ALA A 118 -29.07 -1.83 12.52
CA ALA A 118 -27.63 -2.04 12.65
C ALA A 118 -27.19 -1.72 14.08
N LYS A 119 -26.41 -2.60 14.71
CA LYS A 119 -25.84 -2.31 16.02
C LYS A 119 -24.70 -1.31 15.83
N ASN A 120 -24.61 -0.35 16.74
CA ASN A 120 -23.45 0.53 16.79
C ASN A 120 -22.27 -0.25 17.39
N TYR A 121 -21.22 -0.49 16.61
CA TYR A 121 -20.00 -1.15 17.09
C TYR A 121 -18.89 -0.13 17.34
N ILE A 122 -18.09 -0.37 18.38
CA ILE A 122 -16.75 0.21 18.49
C ILE A 122 -15.81 -0.78 17.81
N ILE A 123 -15.39 -0.45 16.58
CA ILE A 123 -14.47 -1.25 15.78
C ILE A 123 -13.05 -0.79 16.09
N LYS A 124 -12.19 -1.71 16.52
CA LYS A 124 -10.76 -1.45 16.67
C LYS A 124 -9.96 -2.34 15.74
N ASP A 125 -9.34 -1.74 14.76
CA ASP A 125 -8.41 -2.42 13.86
C ASP A 125 -7.16 -2.86 14.62
N TYR A 126 -6.55 -3.96 14.18
CA TYR A 126 -5.33 -4.54 14.77
C TYR A 126 -5.47 -4.92 16.25
N THR A 127 -6.68 -5.29 16.68
CA THR A 127 -6.93 -5.76 18.04
C THR A 127 -7.38 -7.20 18.05
N LYS A 128 -7.00 -7.93 19.10
CA LYS A 128 -7.58 -9.23 19.43
C LYS A 128 -8.63 -8.98 20.51
N CYS A 129 -9.77 -9.65 20.40
CA CYS A 129 -10.70 -9.64 21.53
C CYS A 129 -10.13 -10.51 22.65
N SER A 130 -10.06 -9.97 23.87
CA SER A 130 -9.62 -10.71 25.04
C SER A 130 -10.73 -11.65 25.49
N VAL A 131 -10.47 -12.95 25.43
CA VAL A 131 -11.45 -14.00 25.70
C VAL A 131 -11.15 -14.57 27.08
N GLU A 132 -11.78 -14.02 28.12
CA GLU A 132 -11.63 -14.51 29.50
C GLU A 132 -12.54 -15.71 29.82
N SER A 133 -13.50 -16.03 28.95
CA SER A 133 -14.57 -17.00 29.23
C SER A 133 -14.60 -18.13 28.21
N THR A 134 -14.85 -19.35 28.68
CA THR A 134 -15.12 -20.55 27.85
C THR A 134 -16.58 -20.58 27.33
N GLU A 135 -17.31 -19.48 27.45
CA GLU A 135 -18.70 -19.37 26.99
C GLU A 135 -18.87 -19.52 25.47
N LYS A 136 -20.11 -19.85 25.07
CA LYS A 136 -20.50 -20.20 23.70
C LYS A 136 -20.23 -19.07 22.69
N SER A 137 -19.12 -19.17 21.96
CA SER A 137 -18.88 -18.47 20.70
C SER A 137 -19.37 -19.30 19.50
N THR A 138 -19.75 -18.65 18.41
CA THR A 138 -19.95 -19.30 17.11
C THR A 138 -18.78 -18.94 16.21
N THR A 139 -18.14 -19.94 15.62
CA THR A 139 -17.08 -19.73 14.61
C THR A 139 -17.65 -19.94 13.23
N LEU A 140 -17.34 -19.04 12.30
CA LEU A 140 -17.74 -19.07 10.91
C LEU A 140 -16.46 -18.99 10.05
N GLU A 141 -16.35 -19.84 9.05
CA GLU A 141 -15.21 -19.90 8.15
C GLU A 141 -15.54 -19.24 6.81
N ARG A 142 -14.54 -18.60 6.19
CA ARG A 142 -14.62 -17.98 4.86
C ARG A 142 -15.61 -16.80 4.76
N GLU A 143 -15.78 -16.06 5.85
CA GLU A 143 -16.59 -14.84 5.86
C GLU A 143 -15.71 -13.60 5.78
N SER A 144 -16.10 -12.63 4.95
CA SER A 144 -15.52 -11.28 4.96
C SER A 144 -15.90 -10.53 6.25
N GLN A 145 -15.18 -9.44 6.57
CA GLN A 145 -15.51 -8.61 7.73
C GLN A 145 -16.97 -8.11 7.71
N ALA A 146 -17.45 -7.68 6.54
CA ALA A 146 -18.82 -7.18 6.38
C ALA A 146 -19.87 -8.29 6.62
N GLU A 147 -19.60 -9.51 6.15
CA GLU A 147 -20.45 -10.67 6.41
C GLU A 147 -20.43 -11.05 7.90
N CYS A 148 -19.25 -11.09 8.53
CA CYS A 148 -19.10 -11.33 9.96
C CYS A 148 -19.90 -10.33 10.82
N GLN A 149 -19.87 -9.05 10.42
CA GLN A 149 -20.68 -8.00 11.05
C GLN A 149 -22.18 -8.24 10.85
N ALA A 150 -22.63 -8.48 9.60
CA ALA A 150 -24.04 -8.71 9.29
C ALA A 150 -24.62 -9.92 10.06
N GLN A 151 -23.82 -10.98 10.23
CA GLN A 151 -24.20 -12.15 11.03
C GLN A 151 -24.35 -11.80 12.51
N CYS A 152 -23.45 -10.96 13.04
CA CYS A 152 -23.56 -10.46 14.41
C CYS A 152 -24.75 -9.52 14.59
N ASP A 153 -25.08 -8.67 13.60
CA ASP A 153 -26.26 -7.81 13.60
C ASP A 153 -27.56 -8.63 13.63
N GLY A 154 -27.65 -9.68 12.78
CA GLY A 154 -28.79 -10.60 12.73
C GLY A 154 -28.99 -11.44 14.00
N SER A 155 -27.93 -11.63 14.79
CA SER A 155 -27.99 -12.39 16.04
C SER A 155 -28.40 -11.53 17.23
N LYS A 156 -29.60 -11.78 17.78
CA LYS A 156 -30.13 -11.09 18.98
C LYS A 156 -29.17 -11.08 20.17
N ASN A 157 -28.35 -12.12 20.30
CA ASN A 157 -27.43 -12.29 21.42
C ASN A 157 -25.99 -11.87 21.11
N CYS A 158 -25.66 -11.47 19.89
CA CYS A 158 -24.28 -11.03 19.61
C CYS A 158 -23.97 -9.73 20.34
N LYS A 159 -22.87 -9.74 21.10
CA LYS A 159 -22.34 -8.58 21.85
C LYS A 159 -20.96 -8.14 21.36
N ALA A 160 -20.24 -9.00 20.66
CA ALA A 160 -18.98 -8.68 20.00
C ALA A 160 -18.71 -9.67 18.85
N TYR A 161 -17.88 -9.29 17.88
CA TYR A 161 -17.31 -10.21 16.91
C TYR A 161 -15.80 -9.98 16.76
N MET A 162 -15.08 -11.04 16.42
CA MET A 162 -13.69 -10.98 16.00
C MET A 162 -13.60 -11.48 14.55
N TRP A 163 -12.98 -10.70 13.68
CA TRP A 163 -12.67 -11.13 12.32
C TRP A 163 -11.16 -11.19 12.13
N ASN A 164 -10.66 -12.26 11.52
CA ASN A 164 -9.26 -12.44 11.18
C ASN A 164 -9.13 -12.65 9.68
N GLY A 165 -8.70 -11.60 8.97
CA GLY A 165 -8.54 -11.60 7.52
C GLY A 165 -7.38 -12.45 7.01
N LYS A 166 -6.42 -12.86 7.85
CA LYS A 166 -5.33 -13.76 7.41
C LYS A 166 -5.83 -15.17 7.12
N ILE A 167 -6.86 -15.61 7.84
CA ILE A 167 -7.40 -16.98 7.76
C ILE A 167 -8.90 -17.01 7.44
N ASP A 168 -9.46 -15.88 6.98
CA ASP A 168 -10.88 -15.67 6.71
C ASP A 168 -11.81 -16.23 7.79
N LYS A 169 -11.49 -15.94 9.06
CA LYS A 169 -12.20 -16.52 10.21
C LYS A 169 -12.97 -15.46 10.97
N CYS A 170 -14.27 -15.69 11.11
CA CYS A 170 -15.16 -14.90 11.95
C CYS A 170 -15.51 -15.66 13.23
N VAL A 171 -15.49 -14.97 14.37
CA VAL A 171 -15.96 -15.50 15.65
C VAL A 171 -16.96 -14.53 16.26
N ILE A 172 -18.18 -15.00 16.48
CA ILE A 172 -19.30 -14.23 17.03
C ILE A 172 -19.46 -14.60 18.50
N TYR A 173 -19.45 -13.59 19.37
CA TYR A 173 -19.52 -13.76 20.81
C TYR A 173 -20.86 -13.28 21.37
N LYS A 174 -21.42 -14.10 22.25
CA LYS A 174 -22.70 -13.82 22.92
C LYS A 174 -22.56 -13.00 24.22
N TYR A 175 -21.34 -12.63 24.55
CA TYR A 175 -20.95 -11.87 25.73
C TYR A 175 -20.00 -10.73 25.35
N ARG A 176 -19.85 -9.76 26.25
CA ARG A 176 -19.01 -8.58 26.00
C ARG A 176 -17.54 -8.92 26.23
N LEU A 177 -16.70 -8.43 25.33
CA LEU A 177 -15.25 -8.61 25.38
C LEU A 177 -14.57 -7.27 25.64
N THR A 178 -13.35 -7.33 26.13
CA THR A 178 -12.40 -6.23 26.05
C THR A 178 -11.55 -6.42 24.79
N SER A 179 -10.98 -5.33 24.29
CA SER A 179 -10.05 -5.36 23.15
C SER A 179 -8.65 -5.11 23.68
N GLU A 180 -7.71 -5.97 23.27
CA GLU A 180 -6.28 -5.80 23.53
C GLU A 180 -5.60 -5.41 22.23
N ASN A 181 -4.72 -4.42 22.31
CA ASN A 181 -3.83 -4.08 21.19
C ASN A 181 -2.91 -5.27 20.94
N VAL A 182 -2.83 -5.72 19.69
CA VAL A 182 -1.83 -6.73 19.33
C VAL A 182 -0.51 -6.00 19.16
N ILE A 183 0.38 -6.10 20.16
CA ILE A 183 1.66 -5.37 20.21
C ILE A 183 2.63 -5.84 19.10
N ASP A 184 2.40 -7.02 18.52
CA ASP A 184 3.34 -7.70 17.62
C ASP A 184 2.96 -7.73 16.12
N VAL A 185 2.01 -6.91 15.63
CA VAL A 185 1.63 -6.93 14.20
C VAL A 185 1.73 -5.52 13.58
N LYS A 186 2.65 -5.36 12.62
CA LYS A 186 2.84 -4.13 11.82
C LYS A 186 1.63 -3.90 10.87
N PRO A 187 1.36 -2.64 10.48
CA PRO A 187 0.03 -2.23 10.00
C PRO A 187 -0.07 -2.28 8.48
N GLU A 188 -0.57 -3.40 7.94
CA GLU A 188 -1.06 -3.49 6.56
C GLU A 188 -2.46 -4.10 6.54
N GLY A 189 -3.47 -3.24 6.61
CA GLY A 189 -4.89 -3.60 6.67
C GLY A 189 -5.32 -4.26 8.00
N PRO A 190 -6.61 -4.21 8.39
CA PRO A 190 -7.03 -4.80 9.65
C PRO A 190 -7.01 -6.33 9.56
N MET A 191 -5.83 -6.94 9.68
CA MET A 191 -5.65 -8.39 9.71
C MET A 191 -6.48 -9.02 10.84
N ARG A 192 -6.77 -8.25 11.89
CA ARG A 192 -7.67 -8.61 12.98
C ARG A 192 -8.52 -7.41 13.39
N VAL A 193 -9.82 -7.63 13.49
CA VAL A 193 -10.79 -6.65 13.98
C VAL A 193 -11.46 -7.23 15.22
N CYS A 194 -11.47 -6.46 16.30
CA CYS A 194 -12.37 -6.69 17.41
C CYS A 194 -13.45 -5.59 17.41
N ALA A 195 -14.70 -5.99 17.20
CA ALA A 195 -15.84 -5.09 17.21
C ALA A 195 -16.74 -5.38 18.41
N ILE A 196 -16.97 -4.38 19.25
CA ILE A 196 -17.69 -4.53 20.52
C ILE A 196 -18.92 -3.63 20.53
N VAL A 197 -20.08 -4.17 20.91
CA VAL A 197 -21.30 -3.37 21.11
C VAL A 197 -21.17 -2.61 22.44
N PRO A 198 -21.26 -1.26 22.45
CA PRO A 198 -21.18 -0.45 23.66
C PRO A 198 -22.14 -0.95 24.75
N LYS A 199 -21.71 -0.79 26.00
CA LYS A 199 -22.65 -0.90 27.11
C LYS A 199 -23.59 0.29 27.04
N GLU A 200 -24.89 0.04 26.96
CA GLU A 200 -25.89 1.09 27.18
C GLU A 200 -25.60 1.73 28.54
N THR A 201 -25.10 2.96 28.49
CA THR A 201 -24.97 3.79 29.67
C THR A 201 -26.39 4.19 30.02
N SER A 202 -26.86 3.74 31.18
CA SER A 202 -28.13 4.22 31.74
C SER A 202 -28.11 5.75 31.67
N ALA A 203 -29.13 6.33 31.03
CA ALA A 203 -29.25 7.78 30.89
C ALA A 203 -28.99 8.43 32.27
N PRO A 204 -28.25 9.54 32.32
CA PRO A 204 -27.97 10.21 33.59
C PRO A 204 -29.31 10.52 34.26
N THR A 205 -29.54 9.89 35.41
CA THR A 205 -30.68 10.22 36.27
C THR A 205 -30.55 11.69 36.62
N ALA A 206 -31.38 12.53 36.02
CA ALA A 206 -31.34 13.97 36.25
C ALA A 206 -31.49 14.25 37.75
N SER A 207 -30.39 14.66 38.39
CA SER A 207 -30.49 15.29 39.71
C SER A 207 -31.19 16.65 39.51
N PRO A 208 -32.19 17.00 40.34
CA PRO A 208 -32.90 18.27 40.22
C PRO A 208 -31.94 19.42 40.53
N VAL A 209 -31.53 20.17 39.50
CA VAL A 209 -30.78 21.42 39.67
C VAL A 209 -31.78 22.56 39.80
N ALA A 210 -31.71 23.27 40.93
CA ALA A 210 -32.50 24.45 41.21
C ALA A 210 -32.20 25.55 40.17
N SER A 211 -33.27 26.07 39.57
CA SER A 211 -33.28 27.11 38.56
C SER A 211 -32.77 28.45 39.10
N ILE A 212 -31.70 28.97 38.50
CA ILE A 212 -31.28 30.38 38.65
C ILE A 212 -31.72 31.14 37.40
N PRO A 213 -32.35 32.32 37.53
CA PRO A 213 -32.81 33.12 36.39
C PRO A 213 -31.63 33.86 35.74
N VAL A 214 -31.49 33.73 34.42
CA VAL A 214 -30.51 34.48 33.62
C VAL A 214 -31.22 35.66 32.94
N THR A 215 -30.74 36.85 33.24
CA THR A 215 -31.19 38.14 32.70
C THR A 215 -30.63 38.35 31.28
N ALA A 216 -31.52 38.72 30.35
CA ALA A 216 -31.19 38.99 28.95
C ALA A 216 -30.44 40.32 28.75
N SER A 217 -29.57 40.39 27.74
CA SER A 217 -29.08 41.63 27.15
C SER A 217 -29.05 41.52 25.62
N PRO A 218 -29.50 42.56 24.89
CA PRO A 218 -29.56 42.56 23.43
C PRO A 218 -28.31 43.18 22.82
N VAL A 219 -27.79 42.59 21.73
CA VAL A 219 -26.77 43.23 20.88
C VAL A 219 -27.35 43.48 19.50
N ALA A 220 -27.23 44.73 19.08
CA ALA A 220 -27.81 45.33 17.91
C ALA A 220 -27.14 44.89 16.60
N SER A 221 -27.95 44.94 15.56
CA SER A 221 -27.73 44.66 14.14
C SER A 221 -26.87 45.72 13.45
N VAL A 222 -26.01 45.29 12.51
CA VAL A 222 -25.29 46.16 11.56
C VAL A 222 -25.63 45.69 10.14
N PRO A 223 -25.95 46.59 9.19
CA PRO A 223 -26.38 46.22 7.84
C PRO A 223 -25.21 46.00 6.89
N VAL A 224 -25.36 45.00 6.02
CA VAL A 224 -24.49 44.69 4.89
C VAL A 224 -24.80 45.63 3.72
N THR A 225 -23.77 46.28 3.18
CA THR A 225 -23.87 47.13 1.97
C THR A 225 -23.31 46.36 0.78
N SER A 226 -24.10 46.26 -0.28
CA SER A 226 -23.74 45.70 -1.59
C SER A 226 -23.45 46.81 -2.60
N SER A 227 -22.50 46.59 -3.53
CA SER A 227 -22.65 46.84 -4.98
C SER A 227 -21.30 46.77 -5.73
N PRO A 228 -21.31 46.57 -7.07
CA PRO A 228 -20.20 46.03 -7.86
C PRO A 228 -19.47 47.10 -8.68
N THR A 229 -18.29 46.80 -9.22
CA THR A 229 -17.73 47.57 -10.36
C THR A 229 -16.88 46.70 -11.27
N ALA A 230 -17.11 46.89 -12.57
CA ALA A 230 -16.67 46.10 -13.70
C ALA A 230 -15.19 46.28 -14.09
N SER A 231 -14.70 45.30 -14.86
CA SER A 231 -13.56 45.33 -15.78
C SER A 231 -13.52 46.61 -16.64
N PRO A 232 -12.36 47.08 -17.19
CA PRO A 232 -11.75 46.39 -18.35
C PRO A 232 -10.22 46.57 -18.54
N VAL A 233 -9.73 45.97 -19.65
CA VAL A 233 -8.62 46.39 -20.53
C VAL A 233 -7.34 45.54 -20.52
N ARG A 234 -7.18 44.79 -21.62
CA ARG A 234 -5.92 44.33 -22.22
C ARG A 234 -5.11 45.52 -22.76
N ALA A 235 -3.80 45.54 -22.52
CA ALA A 235 -2.84 46.10 -23.47
C ALA A 235 -1.47 45.42 -23.33
N SER A 236 -0.92 44.99 -24.46
CA SER A 236 0.46 44.53 -24.58
C SER A 236 1.41 45.72 -24.70
N THR A 237 2.59 45.63 -24.10
CA THR A 237 3.71 46.50 -24.52
C THR A 237 5.06 45.81 -24.39
N LYS A 238 5.83 45.97 -25.46
CA LYS A 238 7.20 45.52 -25.70
C LYS A 238 8.21 46.01 -24.66
N ALA A 239 9.30 45.25 -24.57
CA ALA A 239 10.53 45.51 -23.83
C ALA A 239 11.14 46.90 -24.06
N PRO A 240 11.91 47.39 -23.07
CA PRO A 240 13.06 48.24 -23.31
C PRO A 240 14.35 47.57 -22.80
N THR A 241 15.29 47.42 -23.71
CA THR A 241 16.73 47.44 -23.45
C THR A 241 17.14 48.87 -23.04
N VAL A 242 18.03 49.06 -22.06
CA VAL A 242 19.29 49.87 -22.08
C VAL A 242 19.80 50.09 -20.64
N SER A 243 21.00 49.57 -20.39
CA SER A 243 22.18 50.02 -19.62
C SER A 243 22.14 50.74 -18.25
N ALA A 244 23.15 50.37 -17.46
CA ALA A 244 23.53 50.79 -16.11
C ALA A 244 23.90 52.27 -15.95
N THR A 245 23.79 52.80 -14.71
CA THR A 245 24.69 53.81 -14.10
C THR A 245 24.45 53.97 -12.56
N ASN A 246 25.53 53.75 -11.80
CA ASN A 246 25.97 54.28 -10.48
C ASN A 246 25.19 54.07 -9.15
N ALA A 247 25.78 53.21 -8.29
CA ALA A 247 26.44 53.49 -6.99
C ALA A 247 25.64 54.09 -5.78
N PRO A 248 26.10 53.92 -4.52
CA PRO A 248 25.34 53.25 -3.47
C PRO A 248 24.87 54.19 -2.35
N THR A 249 23.63 54.00 -1.89
CA THR A 249 23.11 54.70 -0.71
C THR A 249 23.36 53.87 0.55
N LYS A 250 23.92 54.53 1.56
CA LYS A 250 24.39 54.03 2.85
C LYS A 250 23.48 52.97 3.49
N SER A 251 24.10 51.86 3.87
CA SER A 251 23.50 50.79 4.68
C SER A 251 23.10 51.31 6.06
N PRO A 252 21.89 50.99 6.58
CA PRO A 252 21.55 51.24 7.97
C PRO A 252 22.31 50.24 8.85
N THR A 253 23.33 50.71 9.57
CA THR A 253 23.91 50.04 10.74
C THR A 253 22.93 50.13 11.90
N GLY A 254 21.92 49.26 11.89
CA GLY A 254 21.20 48.86 13.10
C GLY A 254 21.47 47.39 13.32
N SER A 255 22.36 47.05 14.25
CA SER A 255 22.53 45.65 14.66
C SER A 255 21.20 45.18 15.24
N PRO A 256 20.54 44.16 14.67
CA PRO A 256 19.39 43.57 15.31
C PRO A 256 19.86 42.98 16.64
N THR A 257 19.39 43.55 17.75
CA THR A 257 19.48 42.91 19.05
C THR A 257 18.86 41.52 18.89
N ALA A 258 19.66 40.48 19.03
CA ALA A 258 19.20 39.11 18.96
C ALA A 258 18.14 38.92 20.06
N SER A 259 16.86 38.96 19.67
CA SER A 259 15.80 38.42 20.50
C SER A 259 16.17 36.98 20.81
N PRO A 260 16.06 36.53 22.08
CA PRO A 260 16.35 35.16 22.44
C PRO A 260 15.41 34.27 21.62
N VAL A 261 15.95 33.66 20.56
CA VAL A 261 15.33 32.54 19.89
C VAL A 261 15.31 31.47 20.96
N ALA A 262 14.15 31.30 21.60
CA ALA A 262 13.88 30.17 22.46
C ALA A 262 14.43 28.95 21.73
N ALA A 263 15.35 28.22 22.37
CA ALA A 263 16.02 27.07 21.80
C ALA A 263 14.92 26.15 21.24
N ALA A 264 14.67 26.29 19.94
CA ALA A 264 13.61 25.57 19.28
C ALA A 264 14.02 24.12 19.42
N GLY A 265 13.23 23.35 20.17
CA GLY A 265 13.50 21.94 20.36
C GLY A 265 13.82 21.37 18.99
N THR A 266 15.04 20.87 18.82
CA THR A 266 15.52 20.34 17.55
C THR A 266 14.51 19.27 17.15
N THR A 267 13.70 19.59 16.14
CA THR A 267 12.62 18.70 15.74
C THR A 267 13.31 17.47 15.16
N GLU A 268 13.16 16.35 15.84
CA GLU A 268 13.78 15.10 15.41
C GLU A 268 13.06 14.62 14.15
N CYS A 269 13.68 14.83 12.98
CA CYS A 269 13.16 14.30 11.73
C CYS A 269 13.61 12.85 11.56
N THR A 270 12.65 11.95 11.43
CA THR A 270 12.89 10.52 11.32
C THR A 270 12.25 9.99 10.03
N LEU A 271 13.04 9.27 9.25
CA LEU A 271 12.58 8.54 8.08
C LEU A 271 12.63 7.04 8.37
N ARG A 272 11.69 6.30 7.77
CA ARG A 272 11.73 4.84 7.73
C ARG A 272 11.67 4.39 6.27
N ALA A 273 12.75 3.82 5.79
CA ALA A 273 12.78 3.08 4.53
C ALA A 273 12.47 1.61 4.79
N THR A 274 11.59 1.03 4.00
CA THR A 274 11.36 -0.41 3.92
C THR A 274 11.64 -0.84 2.49
N LEU A 275 12.40 -1.92 2.30
CA LEU A 275 12.52 -2.63 1.04
C LEU A 275 11.89 -4.00 1.23
N ASP A 276 10.81 -4.28 0.51
CA ASP A 276 10.04 -5.52 0.58
C ASP A 276 9.40 -5.88 -0.76
N PHE A 277 8.77 -7.05 -0.84
CA PHE A 277 8.00 -7.43 -2.01
C PHE A 277 6.51 -7.22 -1.75
N ASP A 278 5.77 -6.75 -2.75
CA ASP A 278 4.33 -6.46 -2.64
C ASP A 278 3.43 -7.72 -2.68
N PHE A 279 3.98 -8.90 -2.37
CA PHE A 279 3.26 -10.19 -2.34
C PHE A 279 3.24 -10.83 -0.96
N GLY A 280 2.55 -10.26 0.02
CA GLY A 280 2.35 -10.93 1.32
C GLY A 280 3.64 -11.26 2.11
N ASP A 281 3.50 -12.08 3.15
CA ASP A 281 4.60 -12.47 4.05
C ASP A 281 4.96 -13.97 3.94
N GLU A 282 4.34 -14.68 2.99
CA GLU A 282 4.62 -16.10 2.75
C GLU A 282 5.32 -16.23 1.39
N PRO A 283 6.40 -17.04 1.27
CA PRO A 283 7.14 -17.17 0.01
C PRO A 283 6.24 -17.55 -1.17
N ASN A 284 5.25 -18.37 -0.88
CA ASN A 284 4.25 -18.85 -1.84
C ASN A 284 3.23 -17.81 -2.32
N ASP A 285 3.19 -16.64 -1.71
CA ASP A 285 2.38 -15.52 -2.20
C ASP A 285 3.03 -14.89 -3.44
N ALA A 286 4.33 -15.16 -3.65
CA ALA A 286 5.09 -14.72 -4.80
C ALA A 286 4.41 -15.09 -6.12
N PRO A 287 4.35 -14.16 -7.09
CA PRO A 287 3.72 -14.41 -8.37
C PRO A 287 4.49 -15.43 -9.23
N TYR A 288 5.81 -15.54 -9.01
CA TYR A 288 6.71 -16.36 -9.83
C TYR A 288 7.56 -17.26 -8.94
N TYR A 289 8.02 -18.36 -9.52
CA TYR A 289 9.02 -19.21 -8.90
C TYR A 289 10.43 -18.65 -9.10
N GLY A 290 11.31 -18.99 -8.18
CA GLY A 290 12.71 -18.64 -8.16
C GLY A 290 13.11 -17.83 -6.97
N TYR A 291 14.31 -17.28 -7.06
CA TYR A 291 14.87 -16.47 -6.00
C TYR A 291 15.24 -15.10 -6.52
N HIS A 292 14.97 -14.08 -5.73
CA HIS A 292 15.31 -12.71 -6.07
C HIS A 292 15.75 -12.00 -4.80
N ALA A 293 16.84 -11.24 -4.88
CA ALA A 293 17.27 -10.38 -3.78
C ALA A 293 17.58 -8.99 -4.30
N ASP A 294 17.02 -8.01 -3.62
CA ASP A 294 17.46 -6.63 -3.70
C ASP A 294 17.92 -6.20 -2.31
N TYR A 295 19.01 -5.45 -2.23
CA TYR A 295 19.51 -4.94 -0.97
C TYR A 295 19.59 -3.41 -0.98
N MET A 296 19.32 -2.79 0.17
CA MET A 296 19.42 -1.34 0.31
C MET A 296 20.61 -0.86 1.14
N ALA A 297 21.14 0.29 0.74
CA ALA A 297 22.14 1.03 1.50
C ALA A 297 21.80 2.53 1.50
N VAL A 298 21.99 3.19 2.64
CA VAL A 298 21.75 4.62 2.79
C VAL A 298 23.06 5.34 3.11
N THR A 299 23.30 6.46 2.45
CA THR A 299 24.41 7.38 2.75
C THR A 299 23.88 8.79 2.95
N GLN A 300 24.43 9.54 3.91
CA GLN A 300 24.12 10.95 4.13
C GLN A 300 25.16 11.82 3.42
N GLN A 301 24.71 12.82 2.67
CA GLN A 301 25.60 13.71 1.92
C GLN A 301 26.54 14.47 2.88
N GLY A 302 27.84 14.44 2.58
CA GLY A 302 28.86 15.13 3.38
C GLY A 302 29.24 14.43 4.70
N VAL A 303 28.62 13.29 5.02
CA VAL A 303 28.93 12.51 6.22
C VAL A 303 29.53 11.17 5.81
N SER A 304 30.65 10.80 6.43
CA SER A 304 31.26 9.49 6.21
C SER A 304 30.43 8.39 6.87
N GLY A 305 30.24 7.29 6.16
CA GLY A 305 29.56 6.10 6.68
C GLY A 305 28.40 5.67 5.79
N ARG A 306 27.98 4.42 5.96
CA ARG A 306 26.90 3.80 5.21
C ARG A 306 26.02 3.02 6.15
N CYS A 307 24.71 3.23 6.06
CA CYS A 307 23.73 2.41 6.74
C CYS A 307 23.32 1.25 5.83
N SER A 308 23.69 0.01 6.18
CA SER A 308 23.31 -1.20 5.45
C SER A 308 23.63 -2.43 6.28
N TYR A 309 23.15 -3.61 5.86
CA TYR A 309 23.51 -4.89 6.47
C TYR A 309 25.03 -5.07 6.62
N ASN A 310 25.79 -4.76 5.56
CA ASN A 310 27.25 -4.92 5.54
C ASN A 310 27.98 -4.06 6.60
N ASN A 311 27.29 -3.07 7.16
CA ASN A 311 27.78 -2.21 8.21
C ASN A 311 27.04 -2.41 9.55
N LYS A 312 26.25 -3.49 9.72
CA LYS A 312 25.39 -3.70 10.91
C LYS A 312 26.11 -3.63 12.26
N ASN A 313 27.41 -3.97 12.29
CA ASN A 313 28.25 -3.92 13.49
C ASN A 313 28.91 -2.55 13.73
N ASN A 314 28.81 -1.61 12.79
CA ASN A 314 29.39 -0.27 12.87
C ASN A 314 28.52 0.71 12.07
N LEU A 315 27.24 0.79 12.43
CA LEU A 315 26.30 1.71 11.79
C LEU A 315 26.59 3.15 12.24
N PRO A 316 26.46 4.15 11.35
CA PRO A 316 26.47 5.55 11.75
C PRO A 316 25.40 5.84 12.81
N SER A 317 25.67 6.77 13.73
CA SER A 317 24.74 7.11 14.82
C SER A 317 23.40 7.67 14.35
N TRP A 318 23.31 8.14 13.10
CA TRP A 318 22.10 8.65 12.48
C TRP A 318 21.20 7.54 11.91
N CYS A 319 21.54 6.26 12.05
CA CYS A 319 20.67 5.19 11.55
C CYS A 319 20.65 3.91 12.36
N THR A 320 19.62 3.11 12.10
CA THR A 320 19.56 1.68 12.45
C THR A 320 19.17 0.84 11.23
N TYR A 321 19.51 -0.45 11.28
CA TYR A 321 19.18 -1.45 10.27
C TYR A 321 18.49 -2.64 10.93
N GLU A 322 17.42 -3.14 10.31
CA GLU A 322 16.71 -4.35 10.70
C GLU A 322 16.36 -5.18 9.46
N ASN A 323 16.29 -6.49 9.62
CA ASN A 323 15.71 -7.40 8.63
C ASN A 323 14.63 -8.28 9.32
N SER A 324 13.62 -8.74 8.58
CA SER A 324 12.60 -9.64 9.13
C SER A 324 13.13 -11.03 9.46
N SER A 325 14.24 -11.45 8.85
CA SER A 325 15.03 -12.61 9.26
C SER A 325 16.25 -12.15 10.06
N SER A 326 16.60 -12.85 11.14
CA SER A 326 17.80 -12.56 11.95
C SER A 326 19.09 -12.63 11.13
N ASP A 327 19.10 -13.49 10.12
CA ASP A 327 20.25 -13.74 9.25
C ASP A 327 20.11 -13.05 7.89
N GLY A 328 18.99 -12.37 7.65
CA GLY A 328 18.69 -11.69 6.39
C GLY A 328 19.53 -10.43 6.15
N ASP A 329 20.07 -10.33 4.94
CA ASP A 329 20.94 -9.24 4.47
C ASP A 329 20.34 -8.37 3.37
N SER A 330 19.15 -8.76 2.91
CA SER A 330 18.47 -8.22 1.74
C SER A 330 16.95 -8.39 1.89
N ALA A 331 16.19 -7.69 1.05
CA ALA A 331 14.84 -8.09 0.70
C ALA A 331 14.96 -9.27 -0.26
N TYR A 332 14.74 -10.48 0.25
CA TYR A 332 14.94 -11.73 -0.46
C TYR A 332 13.64 -12.50 -0.56
N VAL A 333 13.40 -13.13 -1.70
CA VAL A 333 12.36 -14.14 -1.88
C VAL A 333 13.03 -15.40 -2.41
N ALA A 334 12.59 -16.54 -1.92
CA ALA A 334 12.82 -17.85 -2.47
C ALA A 334 11.49 -18.60 -2.48
N ASN A 335 10.88 -18.70 -3.64
CA ASN A 335 9.62 -19.41 -3.87
C ASN A 335 9.90 -20.57 -4.81
N PHE A 336 9.81 -21.80 -4.32
CA PHE A 336 10.20 -22.97 -5.08
C PHE A 336 8.98 -23.80 -5.47
N ASP A 337 9.11 -24.61 -6.51
CA ASP A 337 8.03 -25.53 -6.87
C ASP A 337 8.01 -26.70 -5.89
N ASP A 338 6.95 -26.77 -5.08
CA ASP A 338 6.67 -27.83 -4.10
C ASP A 338 6.82 -29.25 -4.71
N ASP A 339 6.58 -29.43 -6.02
CA ASP A 339 6.66 -30.75 -6.66
C ASP A 339 8.10 -31.29 -6.82
N TYR A 340 9.11 -30.41 -6.87
CA TYR A 340 10.49 -30.80 -7.16
C TYR A 340 11.34 -31.02 -5.92
N TYR A 341 10.86 -30.59 -4.77
CA TYR A 341 11.66 -30.48 -3.58
C TYR A 341 10.88 -30.93 -2.36
N ASP A 342 11.20 -32.14 -1.87
CA ASP A 342 10.67 -32.66 -0.61
C ASP A 342 11.17 -31.77 0.56
N ASP A 343 10.23 -30.99 1.11
CA ASP A 343 10.11 -30.44 2.47
C ASP A 343 11.25 -29.66 3.15
N ASP A 344 12.46 -29.54 2.58
CA ASP A 344 13.63 -28.97 3.30
C ASP A 344 14.37 -27.80 2.60
N ILE A 345 13.94 -27.35 1.42
CA ILE A 345 14.50 -26.09 0.89
C ILE A 345 13.86 -24.90 1.59
N ASN A 346 14.71 -23.97 2.01
CA ASN A 346 14.34 -22.77 2.74
C ASN A 346 13.59 -21.79 1.82
N GLU A 347 12.33 -22.07 1.53
CA GLU A 347 11.40 -21.05 1.09
C GLU A 347 11.38 -19.93 2.12
N MET A 348 11.66 -18.71 1.69
CA MET A 348 11.68 -17.59 2.61
C MET A 348 11.34 -16.30 1.88
N VAL A 349 10.76 -15.37 2.62
CA VAL A 349 10.58 -14.00 2.18
C VAL A 349 11.06 -13.08 3.30
N THR A 350 11.96 -12.15 2.96
CA THR A 350 12.55 -11.21 3.90
C THR A 350 12.35 -9.78 3.42
N LYS A 351 12.41 -8.85 4.39
CA LYS A 351 12.33 -7.42 4.15
C LYS A 351 13.33 -6.66 4.99
N GLU A 352 13.94 -5.66 4.39
CA GLU A 352 14.85 -4.75 5.07
C GLU A 352 14.14 -3.51 5.58
N LYS A 353 14.63 -2.97 6.69
CA LYS A 353 14.19 -1.67 7.23
C LYS A 353 15.41 -0.87 7.66
N ILE A 354 15.46 0.38 7.24
CA ILE A 354 16.44 1.36 7.71
C ILE A 354 15.67 2.53 8.33
N PHE A 355 16.01 2.86 9.57
CA PHE A 355 15.54 4.06 10.22
C PHE A 355 16.65 5.10 10.17
N VAL A 356 16.32 6.30 9.71
CA VAL A 356 17.22 7.45 9.69
C VAL A 356 16.70 8.45 10.69
N THR A 357 17.53 8.85 11.65
CA THR A 357 17.25 9.92 12.62
C THR A 357 18.02 11.18 12.25
N GLY A 358 17.56 12.34 12.75
CA GLY A 358 18.24 13.61 12.48
C GLY A 358 18.20 14.03 11.01
N ALA A 359 17.13 13.71 10.28
CA ALA A 359 17.01 14.03 8.85
C ALA A 359 16.83 15.53 8.55
N ALA A 360 16.62 16.38 9.57
CA ALA A 360 16.40 17.82 9.41
C ALA A 360 17.56 18.47 8.62
N GLY A 361 17.23 19.23 7.58
CA GLY A 361 18.21 19.96 6.76
C GLY A 361 19.23 19.06 6.04
N SER A 362 18.99 17.75 5.99
CA SER A 362 19.94 16.76 5.46
C SER A 362 19.45 16.14 4.15
N THR A 363 20.41 15.64 3.37
CA THR A 363 20.17 14.89 2.14
C THR A 363 20.74 13.48 2.25
N PHE A 364 19.96 12.49 1.84
CA PHE A 364 20.30 11.07 1.90
C PHE A 364 20.13 10.42 0.52
N GLU A 365 21.01 9.49 0.19
CA GLU A 365 20.89 8.63 -0.98
C GLU A 365 20.54 7.21 -0.52
N PHE A 366 19.36 6.73 -0.91
CA PHE A 366 18.91 5.36 -0.72
C PHE A 366 19.23 4.60 -2.01
N LYS A 367 20.29 3.80 -1.98
CA LYS A 367 20.72 2.98 -3.10
C LYS A 367 20.18 1.58 -2.94
N VAL A 368 19.38 1.13 -3.90
CA VAL A 368 18.91 -0.25 -4.00
C VAL A 368 19.69 -0.92 -5.12
N ARG A 369 20.15 -2.13 -4.84
CA ARG A 369 20.93 -2.92 -5.78
C ARG A 369 20.38 -4.32 -5.88
N HIS A 370 20.30 -4.80 -7.10
CA HIS A 370 19.97 -6.19 -7.34
C HIS A 370 21.17 -7.08 -7.04
N TRP A 371 20.93 -8.21 -6.38
CA TRP A 371 21.95 -9.22 -6.14
C TRP A 371 21.95 -10.26 -7.27
N PHE A 372 22.95 -10.17 -8.14
CA PHE A 372 23.16 -11.17 -9.19
C PHE A 372 23.81 -12.42 -8.60
N TYR A 373 23.04 -13.50 -8.50
CA TYR A 373 23.53 -14.80 -8.10
C TYR A 373 24.49 -15.36 -9.16
N GLY A 374 25.47 -16.18 -8.77
CA GLY A 374 26.52 -16.62 -9.69
C GLY A 374 26.04 -17.42 -10.91
N LYS A 375 24.82 -17.96 -10.87
CA LYS A 375 24.10 -18.61 -11.97
C LYS A 375 22.60 -18.43 -11.75
N ASP A 376 21.82 -18.34 -12.82
CA ASP A 376 20.40 -18.73 -12.76
C ASP A 376 20.37 -20.25 -12.62
N TYR A 377 19.87 -20.73 -11.49
CA TYR A 377 19.94 -22.14 -11.14
C TYR A 377 18.87 -22.99 -11.86
N TYR A 378 17.96 -22.35 -12.60
CA TYR A 378 16.67 -22.93 -12.95
C TYR A 378 16.32 -22.82 -14.44
N PRO A 379 15.47 -23.73 -14.95
CA PRO A 379 15.10 -23.82 -16.36
C PRO A 379 14.48 -22.52 -16.89
N ASP A 380 14.44 -22.38 -18.23
CA ASP A 380 13.93 -21.25 -19.01
C ASP A 380 12.47 -20.79 -18.68
N GLU A 381 11.82 -21.41 -17.71
CA GLU A 381 10.43 -21.18 -17.29
C GLU A 381 10.31 -20.39 -15.97
N TRP A 382 11.41 -20.07 -15.29
CA TRP A 382 11.36 -19.29 -14.04
C TRP A 382 11.47 -17.80 -14.34
N PHE A 383 10.58 -17.01 -13.75
CA PHE A 383 10.43 -15.58 -13.99
C PHE A 383 10.78 -14.78 -12.73
N ASP A 384 11.82 -15.16 -12.00
CA ASP A 384 12.22 -14.48 -10.77
C ASP A 384 12.67 -13.05 -11.00
N HIS A 385 13.27 -12.74 -12.16
CA HIS A 385 13.55 -11.38 -12.63
C HIS A 385 12.32 -10.48 -12.74
N MET A 386 11.11 -11.04 -12.65
CA MET A 386 9.85 -10.30 -12.61
C MET A 386 9.41 -9.93 -11.19
N MET A 387 10.11 -10.40 -10.16
CA MET A 387 9.87 -10.11 -8.75
C MET A 387 10.79 -9.00 -8.26
N ALA A 388 10.52 -7.74 -8.59
CA ALA A 388 11.31 -6.63 -8.05
C ALA A 388 10.82 -6.21 -6.67
N ALA A 389 11.73 -5.92 -5.74
CA ALA A 389 11.37 -5.33 -4.46
C ALA A 389 10.99 -3.86 -4.61
N THR A 390 10.12 -3.38 -3.72
CA THR A 390 9.63 -2.00 -3.67
C THR A 390 10.20 -1.29 -2.47
N LEU A 391 10.93 -0.19 -2.71
CA LEU A 391 11.40 0.73 -1.69
C LEU A 391 10.27 1.71 -1.32
N ARG A 392 9.86 1.71 -0.05
CA ARG A 392 8.89 2.66 0.51
C ARG A 392 9.55 3.51 1.59
N ILE A 393 9.56 4.83 1.43
CA ILE A 393 10.14 5.77 2.40
C ILE A 393 9.01 6.57 3.05
N ARG A 394 8.83 6.35 4.35
CA ARG A 394 7.84 7.03 5.19
C ARG A 394 8.51 8.10 6.05
N ASN A 395 8.00 9.32 6.01
CA ASN A 395 8.38 10.36 6.95
C ASN A 395 7.57 10.18 8.24
N LYS A 396 8.28 9.89 9.34
CA LYS A 396 7.69 9.57 10.64
C LYS A 396 7.44 10.81 11.50
N SER A 397 8.07 11.93 11.15
CA SER A 397 8.03 13.16 11.94
C SER A 397 7.01 14.17 11.43
N ASN A 398 6.47 13.97 10.23
CA ASN A 398 5.44 14.82 9.64
C ASN A 398 4.17 14.00 9.33
N PRO A 399 3.06 14.18 10.09
CA PRO A 399 1.82 13.43 9.86
C PRO A 399 1.14 13.76 8.53
N ASP A 400 1.40 14.95 7.97
CA ASP A 400 0.83 15.40 6.69
C ASP A 400 1.61 14.81 5.49
N GLN A 401 2.81 14.29 5.73
CA GLN A 401 3.63 13.62 4.73
C GLN A 401 3.92 12.19 5.20
N LYS A 402 2.96 11.28 5.04
CA LYS A 402 3.18 9.88 5.42
C LYS A 402 4.22 9.25 4.50
N ASP A 403 3.87 8.95 3.26
CA ASP A 403 4.77 8.31 2.31
C ASP A 403 5.27 9.33 1.29
N LEU A 404 6.57 9.28 0.97
CA LEU A 404 7.17 10.19 -0.01
C LEU A 404 6.77 9.82 -1.45
N ASN A 405 6.37 8.57 -1.65
CA ASN A 405 5.72 8.05 -2.84
C ASN A 405 4.77 6.92 -2.40
N GLU A 406 3.49 7.02 -2.75
CA GLU A 406 2.46 6.05 -2.35
C GLU A 406 2.69 4.68 -3.00
N ASP A 407 3.16 4.65 -4.24
CA ASP A 407 3.46 3.42 -4.98
C ASP A 407 4.84 2.84 -4.62
N GLY A 408 5.71 3.65 -4.01
CA GLY A 408 7.11 3.30 -3.76
C GLY A 408 7.99 3.40 -5.01
N TRP A 409 9.21 2.89 -4.92
CA TRP A 409 10.17 2.84 -6.03
C TRP A 409 10.69 1.44 -6.22
N SER A 410 10.75 0.98 -7.46
CA SER A 410 11.29 -0.32 -7.81
C SER A 410 12.11 -0.19 -9.09
N HIS A 411 12.94 -1.20 -9.37
CA HIS A 411 13.59 -1.30 -10.67
C HIS A 411 12.59 -1.86 -11.70
N PRO A 412 12.73 -1.55 -13.01
CA PRO A 412 11.83 -2.09 -14.02
C PRO A 412 11.98 -3.62 -14.11
N VAL A 413 10.88 -4.27 -14.49
CA VAL A 413 10.85 -5.70 -14.82
C VAL A 413 10.30 -5.91 -16.23
N ASP A 414 10.94 -6.80 -16.97
CA ASP A 414 10.57 -7.19 -18.32
C ASP A 414 10.78 -8.69 -18.52
N MET A 415 9.74 -9.37 -18.97
CA MET A 415 9.70 -10.81 -19.20
C MET A 415 10.80 -11.25 -20.18
N ASN A 416 11.18 -10.38 -21.13
CA ASN A 416 12.18 -10.68 -22.15
C ASN A 416 13.61 -10.29 -21.74
N THR A 417 13.78 -9.72 -20.56
CA THR A 417 15.08 -9.25 -20.05
C THR A 417 15.38 -9.99 -18.73
N PRO A 418 15.82 -11.27 -18.80
CA PRO A 418 16.20 -12.03 -17.60
C PRO A 418 17.42 -11.44 -16.90
N THR A 419 17.68 -11.83 -15.66
CA THR A 419 18.86 -11.37 -14.89
C THR A 419 20.16 -11.94 -15.44
N HIS A 420 20.14 -13.14 -16.05
CA HIS A 420 21.27 -13.75 -16.75
C HIS A 420 20.96 -14.10 -18.20
N LYS A 421 22.02 -14.08 -19.03
CA LYS A 421 22.00 -14.51 -20.44
C LYS A 421 23.22 -15.38 -20.70
N ASN A 422 23.01 -16.63 -21.12
CA ASN A 422 24.06 -17.63 -21.32
C ASN A 422 24.94 -17.85 -20.06
N GLY A 423 24.33 -17.79 -18.87
CA GLY A 423 25.00 -17.97 -17.58
C GLY A 423 25.87 -16.79 -17.12
N ALA A 424 25.85 -15.66 -17.83
CA ALA A 424 26.47 -14.40 -17.40
C ALA A 424 25.40 -13.36 -17.08
N GLN A 425 25.71 -12.40 -16.21
CA GLN A 425 24.82 -11.29 -15.90
C GLN A 425 24.36 -10.57 -17.19
N ASN A 426 23.06 -10.34 -17.31
CA ASN A 426 22.48 -9.64 -18.44
C ASN A 426 22.71 -8.12 -18.30
N PRO A 427 23.51 -7.47 -19.16
CA PRO A 427 23.78 -6.02 -19.06
C PRO A 427 22.54 -5.14 -19.34
N ASP A 428 21.53 -5.71 -19.99
CA ASP A 428 20.27 -5.03 -20.30
C ASP A 428 19.34 -4.99 -19.07
N TYR A 429 19.55 -5.88 -18.09
CA TYR A 429 18.79 -5.90 -16.86
C TYR A 429 19.21 -4.76 -15.92
N LYS A 430 18.31 -3.78 -15.75
CA LYS A 430 18.55 -2.58 -14.92
C LYS A 430 18.01 -2.80 -13.51
N GLY A 431 18.71 -3.59 -12.70
CA GLY A 431 18.31 -3.93 -11.33
C GLY A 431 18.66 -2.90 -10.25
N ASP A 432 19.49 -1.90 -10.57
CA ASP A 432 19.99 -0.92 -9.60
C ASP A 432 19.28 0.44 -9.75
N PHE A 433 18.94 1.07 -8.63
CA PHE A 433 18.41 2.43 -8.63
C PHE A 433 18.79 3.23 -7.38
N VAL A 434 18.62 4.55 -7.45
CA VAL A 434 18.86 5.48 -6.35
C VAL A 434 17.64 6.36 -6.13
N VAL A 435 17.26 6.51 -4.86
CA VAL A 435 16.30 7.53 -4.43
C VAL A 435 17.04 8.54 -3.55
N THR A 436 17.13 9.79 -4.01
CA THR A 436 17.72 10.89 -3.24
C THR A 436 16.61 11.60 -2.48
N VAL A 437 16.71 11.65 -1.15
CA VAL A 437 15.74 12.31 -0.26
C VAL A 437 16.38 13.53 0.38
N SER A 438 15.77 14.70 0.19
CA SER A 438 16.19 15.96 0.81
C SER A 438 15.10 16.46 1.75
N CYS A 439 15.45 16.73 3.00
CA CYS A 439 14.52 17.21 4.02
C CYS A 439 14.85 18.64 4.47
N SER A 440 13.81 19.46 4.66
CA SER A 440 13.93 20.79 5.27
C SER A 440 14.19 20.69 6.78
N ASP A 441 14.54 21.82 7.40
CA ASP A 441 14.65 21.93 8.87
C ASP A 441 13.30 21.68 9.58
N SER A 442 12.18 21.81 8.87
CA SER A 442 10.83 21.56 9.37
C SER A 442 10.33 20.13 9.08
N CYS A 443 11.23 19.20 8.78
CA CYS A 443 10.92 17.82 8.42
C CYS A 443 9.96 17.67 7.23
N PHE A 444 9.97 18.59 6.26
CA PHE A 444 9.29 18.37 4.99
C PHE A 444 10.30 17.83 3.99
N CYS A 445 10.07 16.64 3.48
CA CYS A 445 11.02 15.93 2.63
C CYS A 445 10.56 15.90 1.17
N SER A 446 11.49 15.77 0.26
CA SER A 446 11.24 15.55 -1.17
C SER A 446 12.14 14.42 -1.64
N ALA A 447 11.72 13.70 -2.68
CA ALA A 447 12.45 12.57 -3.21
C ALA A 447 12.58 12.67 -4.73
N SER A 448 13.72 12.24 -5.26
CA SER A 448 13.95 12.05 -6.70
C SER A 448 14.50 10.65 -6.98
N TYR A 449 14.09 10.06 -8.10
CA TYR A 449 14.44 8.70 -8.51
C TYR A 449 15.38 8.71 -9.72
N LEU A 450 16.39 7.83 -9.70
CA LEU A 450 17.31 7.61 -10.81
C LEU A 450 17.58 6.11 -10.98
N LEU A 451 17.25 5.58 -12.16
CA LEU A 451 17.65 4.23 -12.58
C LEU A 451 19.12 4.24 -13.04
N LEU A 452 19.92 3.24 -12.65
CA LEU A 452 21.37 3.18 -12.89
C LEU A 452 21.80 2.33 -14.10
#